data_AF-A0A355U4G4-F1
#
_entry.id   AF-A0A355U4G4-F1
#
_cell.length_a   1.000
_cell.length_b   1.000
_cell.length_c   1.000
_cell.angle_alpha   90.00
_cell.angle_beta   90.00
_cell.angle_gamma   90.00
#
_symmetry.space_group_name_H-M   'P 1'
#
loop_
_entity.id
_entity.type
_entity.pdbx_description
1 polymer ?
#
loop_
_entity_poly.entity_id
_entity_poly.type
_entity_poly.pdbx_seq_one_letter_code
_entity_poly.pdbx_strand_id
1 'polypeptide(L)'
;MVPQEIRNVERPKNTIVIDTGHEGAKRYEVKERKGVRYIKGKNPQPVNGKVIGYIFEGKFVSRRPKTGDIELKSFGCSYLIWTLSRDILSDLASVYDLNEASQIYTIAALRVM
;
A
#
# COMPACT_ATOMS: atom_id res chain seq x y z
N MET A 1 -28.20 -3.82 -15.09
CA MET A 1 -28.87 -4.26 -13.83
C MET A 1 -28.04 -5.40 -13.25
N VAL A 2 -27.78 -5.42 -11.93
CA VAL A 2 -26.95 -6.47 -11.31
C VAL A 2 -27.72 -7.80 -11.28
N PRO A 3 -27.15 -8.92 -11.78
CA PRO A 3 -27.80 -10.24 -11.72
C PRO A 3 -28.13 -10.69 -10.29
N GLN A 4 -29.19 -11.50 -10.13
CA GLN A 4 -29.62 -12.00 -8.82
C GLN A 4 -28.55 -12.85 -8.13
N GLU A 5 -27.84 -13.68 -8.89
CA GLU A 5 -26.74 -14.51 -8.40
C GLU A 5 -25.68 -13.66 -7.68
N ILE A 6 -25.26 -12.56 -8.31
CA ILE A 6 -24.30 -11.61 -7.75
C ILE A 6 -24.88 -10.88 -6.54
N ARG A 7 -26.18 -10.55 -6.56
CA ARG A 7 -26.84 -9.85 -5.46
C ARG A 7 -26.97 -10.72 -4.21
N ASN A 8 -27.02 -12.03 -4.36
CA ASN A 8 -27.17 -13.01 -3.27
C ASN A 8 -25.83 -13.47 -2.68
N VAL A 9 -24.69 -13.11 -3.27
CA VAL A 9 -23.36 -13.42 -2.72
C VAL A 9 -23.21 -12.84 -1.31
N GLU A 10 -22.75 -13.69 -0.38
CA GLU A 10 -22.47 -13.32 1.00
C GLU A 10 -21.37 -12.25 1.07
N ARG A 11 -21.63 -11.18 1.83
CA ARG A 11 -20.77 -10.01 1.93
C ARG A 11 -21.05 -9.23 3.22
N PRO A 12 -20.16 -8.31 3.63
CA PRO A 12 -20.40 -7.48 4.81
C PRO A 12 -21.75 -6.75 4.77
N LYS A 13 -22.40 -6.63 5.93
CA LYS A 13 -23.68 -5.91 6.07
C LYS A 13 -23.53 -4.42 5.72
N ASN A 14 -24.64 -3.77 5.38
CA ASN A 14 -24.70 -2.36 5.00
C ASN A 14 -23.85 -1.99 3.75
N THR A 15 -23.87 -2.87 2.75
CA THR A 15 -23.14 -2.71 1.48
C THR A 15 -24.09 -2.76 0.29
N ILE A 16 -23.66 -2.19 -0.84
CA ILE A 16 -24.37 -2.22 -2.12
C ILE A 16 -23.43 -2.70 -3.23
N VAL A 17 -23.97 -3.53 -4.12
CA VAL A 17 -23.26 -3.98 -5.32
C VAL A 17 -23.64 -3.07 -6.49
N ILE A 18 -22.64 -2.58 -7.22
CA ILE A 18 -22.80 -1.77 -8.43
C ILE A 18 -22.12 -2.50 -9.59
N ASP A 19 -22.84 -2.69 -10.69
CA ASP A 19 -22.23 -3.11 -11.96
C ASP A 19 -21.62 -1.89 -12.63
N THR A 20 -20.31 -1.90 -12.80
CA THR A 20 -19.56 -0.81 -13.45
C THR A 20 -19.63 -0.87 -14.97
N GLY A 21 -20.12 -1.98 -15.54
CA GLY A 21 -20.13 -2.21 -16.99
C GLY A 21 -18.76 -2.57 -17.58
N HIS A 22 -17.69 -2.62 -16.77
CA HIS A 22 -16.39 -3.10 -17.21
C HIS A 22 -16.38 -4.63 -17.32
N GLU A 23 -15.65 -5.15 -18.30
CA GLU A 23 -15.36 -6.58 -18.38
C GLU A 23 -14.21 -6.96 -17.45
N GLY A 24 -14.29 -8.15 -16.84
CA GLY A 24 -13.24 -8.71 -15.99
C GLY A 24 -13.53 -8.67 -14.48
N ALA A 25 -12.49 -8.93 -13.69
CA ALA A 25 -12.61 -9.27 -12.27
C ALA A 25 -13.17 -8.16 -11.35
N LYS A 26 -13.24 -6.91 -11.84
CA LYS A 26 -13.70 -5.74 -11.09
C LYS A 26 -15.07 -5.24 -11.51
N ARG A 27 -15.80 -5.98 -12.34
CA ARG A 27 -17.12 -5.60 -12.86
C ARG A 27 -18.10 -5.23 -11.76
N TYR A 28 -18.20 -6.08 -10.73
CA TYR A 28 -19.13 -5.91 -9.62
C TYR A 28 -18.43 -5.32 -8.40
N GLU A 29 -18.60 -4.01 -8.21
CA GLU A 29 -18.05 -3.29 -7.06
C GLU A 29 -18.96 -3.40 -5.85
N VAL A 30 -18.38 -3.69 -4.69
CA VAL A 30 -19.07 -3.61 -3.40
C VAL A 30 -18.68 -2.32 -2.71
N LYS A 31 -19.66 -1.44 -2.49
CA LYS A 31 -19.48 -0.16 -1.78
C LYS A 31 -20.15 -0.21 -0.42
N GLU A 32 -19.51 0.40 0.58
CA GLU A 32 -20.15 0.66 1.87
C GLU A 32 -21.27 1.69 1.70
N ARG A 33 -22.31 1.67 2.56
CA ARG A 33 -23.23 2.80 2.69
C ARG A 33 -22.73 3.72 3.80
N LYS A 34 -22.31 4.93 3.42
CA LYS A 34 -21.70 5.91 4.33
C LYS A 34 -22.74 6.67 5.16
N GLY A 35 -23.93 6.87 4.63
CA GLY A 35 -24.98 7.63 5.31
C GLY A 35 -26.19 7.91 4.44
N VAL A 36 -26.93 8.95 4.79
CA VAL A 36 -28.17 9.36 4.13
C VAL A 36 -28.13 10.86 3.85
N ARG A 37 -28.55 11.26 2.65
CA ARG A 37 -28.70 12.66 2.24
C ARG A 37 -30.19 13.01 2.20
N TYR A 38 -30.56 14.04 2.95
CA TYR A 38 -31.89 14.63 2.89
C TYR A 38 -31.97 15.62 1.73
N ILE A 39 -33.03 15.52 0.93
CA ILE A 39 -33.32 16.43 -0.18
C ILE A 39 -34.72 16.96 0.08
N LYS A 40 -34.89 18.29 0.14
CA LYS A 40 -36.18 18.92 0.42
C LYS A 40 -37.25 18.42 -0.57
N GLY A 41 -38.36 17.90 -0.05
CA GLY A 41 -39.46 17.35 -0.86
C GLY A 41 -39.21 15.95 -1.43
N LYS A 42 -38.15 15.25 -1.02
CA LYS A 42 -37.88 13.85 -1.41
C LYS A 42 -37.58 12.99 -0.19
N ASN A 43 -37.78 11.68 -0.34
CA ASN A 43 -37.37 10.72 0.67
C ASN A 43 -35.84 10.73 0.87
N PRO A 44 -35.34 10.47 2.09
CA PRO A 44 -33.91 10.43 2.37
C PRO A 44 -33.20 9.42 1.48
N GLN A 45 -32.16 9.85 0.76
CA GLN A 45 -31.45 9.03 -0.22
C GLN A 45 -30.15 8.44 0.38
N PRO A 46 -29.90 7.14 0.27
CA PRO A 46 -28.65 6.55 0.75
C PRO A 46 -27.45 7.07 -0.04
N VAL A 47 -26.34 7.34 0.66
CA VAL A 47 -25.07 7.79 0.07
C VAL A 47 -24.08 6.63 0.10
N ASN A 48 -23.60 6.26 -1.08
CA ASN A 48 -22.56 5.22 -1.22
C ASN A 48 -21.20 5.80 -0.84
N GLY A 49 -20.43 5.03 -0.07
CA GLY A 49 -19.07 5.33 0.36
C GLY A 49 -18.02 4.69 -0.54
N LYS A 50 -16.88 4.33 0.06
CA LYS A 50 -15.74 3.75 -0.67
C LYS A 50 -16.03 2.32 -1.16
N VAL A 51 -15.31 1.90 -2.20
CA VAL A 51 -15.26 0.50 -2.63
C VAL A 51 -14.47 -0.30 -1.59
N ILE A 52 -15.13 -1.26 -0.97
CA ILE A 52 -14.57 -2.15 0.05
C ILE A 52 -14.14 -3.51 -0.52
N GLY A 53 -14.52 -3.82 -1.75
CA GLY A 53 -14.21 -5.09 -2.39
C GLY A 53 -14.95 -5.29 -3.70
N TYR A 54 -14.84 -6.48 -4.25
CA TYR A 54 -15.42 -6.88 -5.53
C TYR A 54 -16.10 -8.24 -5.40
N ILE A 55 -17.08 -8.51 -6.24
CA ILE A 55 -17.60 -9.87 -6.42
C ILE A 55 -16.95 -10.47 -7.65
N PHE A 56 -16.22 -11.56 -7.44
CA PHE A 56 -15.52 -12.30 -8.48
C PHE A 56 -15.79 -13.80 -8.29
N GLU A 57 -16.17 -14.49 -9.37
CA GLU A 57 -16.48 -15.93 -9.35
C GLU A 57 -17.44 -16.35 -8.22
N GLY A 58 -18.50 -15.56 -8.00
CA GLY A 58 -19.50 -15.84 -6.97
C GLY A 58 -19.05 -15.61 -5.52
N LYS A 59 -17.86 -15.02 -5.31
CA LYS A 59 -17.31 -14.75 -3.98
C LYS A 59 -16.97 -13.28 -3.78
N PHE A 60 -17.16 -12.80 -2.56
CA PHE A 60 -16.70 -11.48 -2.16
C PHE A 60 -15.19 -11.48 -1.89
N VAL A 61 -14.47 -10.61 -2.60
CA VAL A 61 -13.02 -10.38 -2.43
C VAL A 61 -12.82 -8.98 -1.84
N SER A 62 -12.35 -8.93 -0.60
CA SER A 62 -12.06 -7.67 0.08
C SER A 62 -10.94 -6.90 -0.61
N ARG A 63 -11.13 -5.58 -0.76
CA ARG A 63 -10.09 -4.70 -1.26
C ARG A 63 -9.05 -4.51 -0.16
N ARG A 64 -7.81 -4.92 -0.42
CA ARG A 64 -6.69 -4.63 0.49
C ARG A 64 -6.64 -3.13 0.74
N PRO A 65 -6.48 -2.68 2.00
CA PRO A 65 -6.21 -1.28 2.26
C PRO A 65 -5.00 -0.86 1.41
N LYS A 66 -5.02 0.38 0.91
CA LYS A 66 -3.76 0.99 0.44
C LYS A 66 -2.89 1.14 1.68
N THR A 67 -2.09 0.12 1.98
CA THR A 67 -0.94 0.30 2.84
C THR A 67 -0.17 1.44 2.20
N GLY A 68 0.04 2.55 2.92
CA GLY A 68 0.88 3.64 2.40
C GLY A 68 2.20 3.06 1.92
N ASP A 69 2.85 3.70 0.95
CA ASP A 69 4.16 3.27 0.48
C ASP A 69 5.07 3.10 1.70
N ILE A 70 5.31 1.84 2.08
CA ILE A 70 6.23 1.54 3.17
C ILE A 70 7.58 1.85 2.54
N GLU A 71 8.17 2.97 2.94
CA GLU A 71 9.54 3.30 2.58
C GLU A 71 10.45 2.24 3.22
N LEU A 72 10.74 1.20 2.44
CA LEU A 72 11.69 0.16 2.81
C LEU A 72 13.08 0.78 2.83
N LYS A 73 13.58 1.08 4.03
CA LYS A 73 14.95 1.53 4.23
C LYS A 73 15.88 0.31 4.18
N SER A 74 16.73 0.23 3.16
CA SER A 74 17.74 -0.83 3.04
C SER A 74 19.03 -0.43 3.76
N PHE A 75 19.20 -0.89 4.99
CA PHE A 75 20.43 -0.69 5.77
C PHE A 75 21.39 -1.89 5.74
N GLY A 76 21.03 -2.96 5.01
CA GLY A 76 21.79 -4.20 4.99
C GLY A 76 23.20 -4.02 4.44
N CYS A 77 23.33 -3.41 3.26
CA CYS A 77 24.62 -3.22 2.60
C CYS A 77 25.54 -2.27 3.38
N SER A 78 24.99 -1.17 3.91
CA SER A 78 25.77 -0.22 4.71
C SER A 78 26.23 -0.82 6.04
N TYR A 79 25.38 -1.59 6.71
CA TYR A 79 25.76 -2.28 7.95
C TYR A 79 26.79 -3.38 7.70
N LEU A 80 26.66 -4.13 6.61
CA LEU A 80 27.61 -5.18 6.23
C LEU A 80 29.02 -4.61 5.99
N ILE A 81 29.11 -3.54 5.19
CA ILE A 81 30.38 -2.86 4.94
C ILE A 81 30.97 -2.35 6.26
N TRP A 82 30.18 -1.66 7.08
CA TRP A 82 30.67 -1.19 8.39
C TRP A 82 31.18 -2.32 9.29
N THR A 83 30.48 -3.45 9.34
CA THR A 83 30.86 -4.56 10.21
C THR A 83 32.15 -5.25 9.73
N LEU A 84 32.34 -5.37 8.41
CA LEU A 84 33.46 -6.08 7.82
C LEU A 84 34.72 -5.22 7.63
N SER A 85 34.59 -3.89 7.53
CA SER A 85 35.72 -3.00 7.21
C SER A 85 35.95 -1.85 8.19
N ARG A 86 35.43 -1.92 9.42
CA ARG A 86 35.65 -0.89 10.46
C ARG A 86 37.12 -0.71 10.87
N ASP A 87 37.92 -1.75 10.71
CA ASP A 87 39.37 -1.74 10.92
C ASP A 87 40.05 -0.79 9.93
N ILE A 88 39.64 -0.80 8.66
CA ILE A 88 40.16 0.10 7.62
C ILE A 88 39.95 1.57 7.99
N LEU A 89 38.80 1.92 8.58
CA LEU A 89 38.55 3.29 9.05
C LEU A 89 39.50 3.70 10.18
N SER A 90 39.84 2.74 11.06
CA SER A 90 40.78 2.96 12.17
C SER A 90 42.20 3.18 11.62
N ASP A 91 42.60 2.41 10.62
CA ASP A 91 43.88 2.57 9.94
C ASP A 91 43.97 3.90 9.19
N LEU A 92 42.89 4.30 8.48
CA LEU A 92 42.80 5.60 7.82
C LEU A 92 42.94 6.76 8.80
N ALA A 93 42.28 6.68 9.96
CA ALA A 93 42.34 7.70 11.00
C ALA A 93 43.72 7.78 11.69
N SER A 94 44.60 6.79 11.49
CA SER A 94 45.99 6.85 11.97
C SER A 94 46.91 7.68 11.08
N VAL A 95 46.50 7.93 9.83
CA VAL A 95 47.31 8.63 8.80
C VAL A 95 46.69 9.97 8.40
N TYR A 96 45.37 10.03 8.31
CA TYR A 96 44.61 11.21 7.88
C TYR A 96 43.84 11.85 9.04
N ASP A 97 43.42 13.11 8.87
CA ASP A 97 42.44 13.70 9.78
C ASP A 97 41.15 12.89 9.77
N LEU A 98 40.44 12.86 10.90
CA LEU A 98 39.23 12.05 11.06
C LEU A 98 38.17 12.36 10.00
N ASN A 99 38.05 13.63 9.57
CA ASN A 99 37.11 14.02 8.52
C ASN A 99 37.52 13.44 7.16
N GLU A 100 38.79 13.51 6.82
CA GLU A 100 39.33 12.99 5.55
C GLU A 100 39.25 11.46 5.50
N ALA A 101 39.64 10.79 6.59
CA ALA A 101 39.50 9.35 6.76
C ALA A 101 38.05 8.88 6.56
N SER A 102 37.09 9.59 7.16
CA SER A 102 35.67 9.30 7.03
C SER A 102 35.15 9.52 5.60
N GLN A 103 35.62 10.56 4.92
CA GLN A 103 35.26 10.83 3.52
C GLN A 103 35.79 9.74 2.59
N ILE A 104 37.07 9.38 2.70
CA ILE A 104 37.70 8.33 1.90
C ILE A 104 36.96 7.01 2.11
N TYR A 105 36.72 6.63 3.36
CA TYR A 105 35.99 5.43 3.72
C TYR A 105 34.57 5.40 3.14
N THR A 106 33.85 6.52 3.23
CA THR A 106 32.47 6.63 2.70
C THR A 106 32.46 6.54 1.17
N ILE A 107 33.38 7.20 0.48
CA ILE A 107 33.49 7.13 -0.98
C ILE A 107 33.81 5.69 -1.42
N ALA A 108 34.69 5.00 -0.71
CA ALA A 108 35.00 3.60 -0.98
C ALA A 108 33.78 2.69 -0.76
N ALA A 109 33.07 2.85 0.35
CA ALA A 109 31.85 2.11 0.66
C ALA A 109 30.76 2.31 -0.40
N LEU A 110 30.55 3.55 -0.87
CA LEU A 110 29.57 3.87 -1.91
C LEU A 110 29.93 3.33 -3.29
N ARG A 111 31.21 3.07 -3.58
CA ARG A 111 31.63 2.45 -4.86
C ARG A 111 31.34 0.96 -4.95
N VAL A 112 31.21 0.30 -3.80
CA VAL A 112 31.00 -1.16 -3.71
C VAL A 112 29.51 -1.50 -3.63
N MET A 113 28.68 -0.57 -3.13
CA MET A 113 27.21 -0.68 -3.14
C MET A 113 26.64 -0.46 -4.54
#